data_AF-A0A948UCC6-F1
#
_entry.id   AF-A0A948UCC6-F1
#
_cell.length_a   1.000
_cell.length_b   1.000
_cell.length_c   1.000
_cell.angle_alpha   90.00
_cell.angle_beta   90.00
_cell.angle_gamma   90.00
#
_symmetry.space_group_name_H-M   'P 1'
#
loop_
_entity.id
_entity.type
_entity.pdbx_description
1 polymer ?
#
loop_
_entity_poly.entity_id
_entity_poly.type
_entity_poly.pdbx_seq_one_letter_code
_entity_poly.pdbx_strand_id
1 'polypeptide(L)'
;STYTQSGFKFTDWRYTQSAVDTSSLKTFASVPIATSISSSATVPTAGRYDLVQLGSMSGTTGISTTNITWNGCVEERDTVNSLFPGATPPSGAFDHDLRSAPSNTATTWHPYIGDLEFDRGQTATLDTSTNISAEAERCPATARKFTTVDTSDPATVPGWLETYIGTLAADGNTYHDIGMVWGARLANPNGIMATNVTEGNLSAISRHIIMMTDGEMKPNRTVYSSYGLERYDNRVAPSGTSDTSLTSYHNARFLTACQSAKNMGYTIWFVAFGEALTPEMTACATPGHALFAGDSASLANTFRHIASQIADLRLHS
;
A
#
# COMPACT_ATOMS: atom_id res chain seq x y z
N SER A 1 -59.20 10.63 3.70
CA SER A 1 -58.14 10.47 2.68
C SER A 1 -57.17 9.42 3.15
N THR A 2 -57.03 8.31 2.43
CA THR A 2 -56.01 7.30 2.68
C THR A 2 -54.72 7.76 2.01
N TYR A 3 -53.70 8.10 2.80
CA TYR A 3 -52.38 8.41 2.27
C TYR A 3 -51.63 7.10 2.04
N THR A 4 -51.19 6.85 0.81
CA THR A 4 -50.23 5.78 0.52
C THR A 4 -48.82 6.33 0.67
N GLN A 5 -48.02 5.71 1.54
CA GLN A 5 -46.60 6.03 1.68
C GLN A 5 -45.88 5.67 0.37
N SER A 6 -45.33 6.67 -0.31
CA SER A 6 -44.63 6.50 -1.59
C SER A 6 -43.13 6.26 -1.45
N GLY A 7 -42.58 6.42 -0.25
CA GLY A 7 -41.16 6.19 0.06
C GLY A 7 -40.69 7.04 1.24
N PHE A 8 -39.40 6.91 1.58
CA PHE A 8 -38.72 7.68 2.61
C PHE A 8 -37.72 8.63 1.96
N LYS A 9 -37.75 9.90 2.34
CA LYS A 9 -36.89 10.93 1.75
C LYS A 9 -35.50 10.91 2.36
N PHE A 10 -34.51 11.27 1.55
CA PHE A 10 -33.18 11.60 2.03
C PHE A 10 -33.22 12.71 3.09
N THR A 11 -32.38 12.57 4.10
CA THR A 11 -32.24 13.52 5.21
C THR A 11 -30.82 14.07 5.24
N ASP A 12 -29.85 13.17 5.33
CA ASP A 12 -28.44 13.47 5.46
C ASP A 12 -27.57 12.27 5.07
N TRP A 13 -26.35 12.56 4.65
CA TRP A 13 -25.23 11.63 4.67
C TRP A 13 -24.71 11.50 6.09
N ARG A 14 -24.30 10.29 6.46
CA ARG A 14 -23.53 10.02 7.67
C ARG A 14 -22.14 9.51 7.28
N TYR A 15 -21.13 10.36 7.37
CA TYR A 15 -19.73 9.97 7.17
C TYR A 15 -19.16 9.43 8.49
N THR A 16 -18.94 8.12 8.54
CA THR A 16 -18.46 7.39 9.72
C THR A 16 -17.68 6.15 9.30
N GLN A 17 -16.93 5.56 10.23
CA GLN A 17 -16.32 4.26 9.99
C GLN A 17 -17.43 3.20 10.02
N SER A 18 -17.57 2.45 8.93
CA SER A 18 -18.60 1.42 8.78
C SER A 18 -18.04 0.22 8.06
N ALA A 19 -18.55 -0.97 8.39
CA ALA A 19 -18.31 -2.15 7.58
C ALA A 19 -19.06 -2.00 6.24
N VAL A 20 -18.36 -2.26 5.14
CA VAL A 20 -18.92 -2.33 3.79
C VAL A 20 -18.60 -3.72 3.22
N ASP A 21 -19.61 -4.39 2.65
CA ASP A 21 -19.38 -5.68 2.00
C ASP A 21 -18.66 -5.50 0.66
N THR A 22 -17.42 -5.94 0.60
CA THR A 22 -16.55 -5.88 -0.58
C THR A 22 -16.44 -7.22 -1.31
N SER A 23 -17.26 -8.23 -0.97
CA SER A 23 -17.18 -9.57 -1.55
C SER A 23 -17.24 -9.59 -3.07
N SER A 24 -18.18 -8.85 -3.68
CA SER A 24 -18.28 -8.71 -5.14
C SER A 24 -17.05 -8.04 -5.75
N LEU A 25 -16.55 -6.97 -5.11
CA LEU A 25 -15.36 -6.23 -5.58
C LEU A 25 -14.11 -7.11 -5.61
N LYS A 26 -13.96 -8.02 -4.64
CA LYS A 26 -12.84 -8.99 -4.57
C LYS A 26 -12.80 -9.97 -5.76
N THR A 27 -13.89 -10.09 -6.51
CA THR A 27 -13.95 -10.90 -7.74
C THR A 27 -13.65 -10.09 -9.01
N PHE A 28 -13.22 -8.83 -8.86
CA PHE A 28 -13.06 -7.86 -9.96
C PHE A 28 -14.38 -7.57 -10.69
N ALA A 29 -15.52 -7.81 -10.03
CA ALA A 29 -16.81 -7.44 -10.57
C ALA A 29 -17.00 -5.92 -10.55
N SER A 30 -17.74 -5.44 -11.55
CA SER A 30 -18.26 -4.08 -11.58
C SER A 30 -19.42 -3.96 -10.59
N VAL A 31 -19.30 -3.06 -9.61
CA VAL A 31 -20.28 -2.87 -8.52
C VAL A 31 -20.83 -1.45 -8.56
N PRO A 32 -22.17 -1.26 -8.59
CA PRO A 32 -22.76 0.06 -8.55
C PRO A 32 -22.68 0.65 -7.14
N ILE A 33 -22.28 1.91 -7.05
CA ILE A 33 -22.30 2.71 -5.83
C ILE A 33 -23.11 3.99 -6.04
N ALA A 34 -23.76 4.46 -4.98
CA ALA A 34 -24.38 5.79 -4.98
C ALA A 34 -23.30 6.89 -4.94
N THR A 35 -23.46 7.95 -5.73
CA THR A 35 -22.50 9.06 -5.83
C THR A 35 -23.09 10.42 -5.45
N SER A 36 -24.39 10.60 -5.64
CA SER A 36 -25.09 11.81 -5.21
C SER A 36 -26.58 11.51 -5.01
N ILE A 37 -27.19 12.25 -4.08
CA ILE A 37 -28.59 12.12 -3.73
C ILE A 37 -29.27 13.47 -3.93
N SER A 38 -30.35 13.50 -4.72
CA SER A 38 -31.16 14.70 -4.90
C SER A 38 -31.97 15.02 -3.64
N SER A 39 -32.34 16.29 -3.44
CA SER A 39 -33.21 16.71 -2.34
C SER A 39 -34.63 16.11 -2.40
N SER A 40 -35.01 15.54 -3.55
CA SER A 40 -36.28 14.86 -3.77
C SER A 40 -36.16 13.32 -3.74
N ALA A 41 -34.97 12.78 -3.49
CA ALA A 41 -34.72 11.36 -3.58
C ALA A 41 -35.53 10.56 -2.56
N THR A 42 -35.92 9.34 -2.96
CA THR A 42 -36.69 8.43 -2.12
C THR A 42 -36.15 7.01 -2.16
N VAL A 43 -36.24 6.33 -1.02
CA VAL A 43 -35.99 4.89 -0.87
C VAL A 43 -37.26 4.17 -0.40
N PRO A 44 -37.44 2.86 -0.69
CA PRO A 44 -38.62 2.11 -0.31
C PRO A 44 -38.73 1.84 1.19
N THR A 45 -37.60 1.73 1.90
CA THR A 45 -37.52 1.42 3.33
C THR A 45 -36.72 2.48 4.09
N ALA A 46 -37.17 2.85 5.29
CA ALA A 46 -36.42 3.76 6.16
C ALA A 46 -35.16 3.07 6.71
N GLY A 47 -34.02 3.74 6.64
CA GLY A 47 -32.77 3.22 7.19
C GLY A 47 -31.56 4.02 6.75
N ARG A 48 -30.39 3.60 7.25
CA ARG A 48 -29.09 3.98 6.71
C ARG A 48 -28.63 2.87 5.77
N TYR A 49 -28.06 3.27 4.63
CA TYR A 49 -27.52 2.36 3.63
C TYR A 49 -26.11 2.84 3.31
N ASP A 50 -25.16 1.91 3.22
CA ASP A 50 -23.87 2.23 2.62
C ASP A 50 -24.02 2.49 1.11
N LEU A 51 -22.95 2.98 0.48
CA LEU A 51 -22.98 3.38 -0.93
C LEU A 51 -23.25 2.20 -1.87
N VAL A 52 -22.80 0.99 -1.53
CA VAL A 52 -22.98 -0.22 -2.33
C VAL A 52 -24.42 -0.70 -2.25
N GLN A 53 -24.96 -0.77 -1.03
CA GLN A 53 -26.35 -1.11 -0.76
C GLN A 53 -27.29 -0.15 -1.48
N LEU A 54 -27.04 1.15 -1.38
CA LEU A 54 -27.87 2.18 -1.99
C LEU A 54 -27.76 2.17 -3.51
N GLY A 55 -26.54 1.99 -4.05
CA GLY A 55 -26.31 1.93 -5.50
C GLY A 55 -26.97 0.73 -6.18
N SER A 56 -27.19 -0.35 -5.44
CA SER A 56 -27.84 -1.57 -5.93
C SER A 56 -29.35 -1.63 -5.62
N MET A 57 -29.91 -0.62 -4.94
CA MET A 57 -31.27 -0.67 -4.42
C MET A 57 -32.31 -0.43 -5.52
N SER A 58 -33.33 -1.29 -5.58
CA SER A 58 -34.47 -1.11 -6.47
C SER A 58 -35.54 -0.21 -5.85
N GLY A 59 -36.36 0.43 -6.69
CA GLY A 59 -37.45 1.30 -6.22
C GLY A 59 -36.99 2.64 -5.67
N THR A 60 -35.76 3.07 -5.96
CA THR A 60 -35.24 4.39 -5.60
C THR A 60 -35.53 5.43 -6.67
N THR A 61 -35.63 6.70 -6.26
CA THR A 61 -35.67 7.85 -7.19
C THR A 61 -34.65 8.89 -6.78
N GLY A 62 -34.10 9.65 -7.73
CA GLY A 62 -33.20 10.78 -7.44
C GLY A 62 -31.83 10.39 -6.88
N ILE A 63 -31.41 9.13 -7.03
CA ILE A 63 -30.08 8.64 -6.64
C ILE A 63 -29.25 8.46 -7.90
N SER A 64 -28.12 9.16 -7.98
CA SER A 64 -27.13 8.93 -9.03
C SER A 64 -26.19 7.81 -8.61
N THR A 65 -25.83 6.96 -9.58
CA THR A 65 -24.91 5.84 -9.36
C THR A 65 -23.77 5.85 -10.37
N THR A 66 -22.63 5.33 -9.96
CA THR A 66 -21.54 4.93 -10.87
C THR A 66 -21.17 3.47 -10.60
N ASN A 67 -20.45 2.85 -11.52
CA ASN A 67 -19.86 1.54 -11.27
C ASN A 67 -18.38 1.70 -10.90
N ILE A 68 -17.95 0.98 -9.87
CA ILE A 68 -16.55 0.86 -9.48
C ILE A 68 -16.08 -0.58 -9.69
N THR A 69 -14.78 -0.75 -9.90
CA THR A 69 -14.13 -2.07 -10.00
C THR A 69 -12.83 -1.98 -9.22
N TRP A 70 -12.58 -2.95 -8.34
CA TRP A 70 -11.32 -3.03 -7.64
C TRP A 70 -10.18 -3.29 -8.62
N ASN A 71 -9.15 -2.44 -8.63
CA ASN A 71 -8.03 -2.53 -9.57
C ASN A 71 -6.90 -3.47 -9.11
N GLY A 72 -7.07 -4.11 -7.94
CA GLY A 72 -6.12 -5.07 -7.37
C GLY A 72 -5.17 -4.50 -6.32
N CYS A 73 -5.22 -3.19 -6.03
CA CYS A 73 -4.42 -2.61 -4.96
C CYS A 73 -4.89 -3.01 -3.56
N VAL A 74 -3.94 -3.11 -2.63
CA VAL A 74 -4.22 -3.64 -1.29
C VAL A 74 -3.77 -2.69 -0.20
N GLU A 75 -4.56 -2.62 0.85
CA GLU A 75 -4.08 -2.23 2.17
C GLU A 75 -3.37 -3.41 2.82
N GLU A 76 -2.43 -3.10 3.70
CA GLU A 76 -1.71 -4.08 4.50
C GLU A 76 -2.63 -4.94 5.36
N ARG A 77 -2.04 -6.02 5.87
CA ARG A 77 -2.67 -6.87 6.90
C ARG A 77 -2.86 -6.08 8.20
N ASP A 78 -3.52 -6.69 9.18
CA ASP A 78 -3.73 -6.04 10.46
C ASP A 78 -2.40 -5.67 11.12
N THR A 79 -2.43 -4.54 11.83
CA THR A 79 -1.27 -3.87 12.38
C THR A 79 -1.42 -3.74 13.89
N VAL A 80 -0.36 -3.28 14.57
CA VAL A 80 -0.47 -2.75 15.93
C VAL A 80 -0.11 -1.27 15.97
N ASN A 81 -0.87 -0.47 16.69
CA ASN A 81 -0.69 0.98 16.75
C ASN A 81 0.37 1.42 17.80
N SER A 82 1.53 0.78 17.76
CA SER A 82 2.62 1.02 18.72
C SER A 82 3.92 1.36 18.03
N LEU A 83 4.75 2.14 18.73
CA LEU A 83 6.09 2.46 18.28
C LEU A 83 7.02 1.30 18.64
N PHE A 84 7.56 0.58 17.65
CA PHE A 84 8.52 -0.50 17.90
C PHE A 84 9.69 -0.49 16.89
N PRO A 85 10.92 -0.18 17.34
CA PRO A 85 12.13 -0.26 16.50
C PRO A 85 12.90 -1.59 16.69
N GLY A 86 12.21 -2.66 17.07
CA GLY A 86 12.83 -3.92 17.50
C GLY A 86 13.34 -4.81 16.36
N ALA A 87 14.24 -5.75 16.69
CA ALA A 87 14.69 -6.79 15.76
C ALA A 87 13.59 -7.81 15.39
N THR A 88 12.46 -7.76 16.08
CA THR A 88 11.32 -8.64 15.87
C THR A 88 10.03 -7.81 16.00
N PRO A 89 9.11 -7.92 15.04
CA PRO A 89 7.80 -7.29 15.15
C PRO A 89 7.03 -7.79 16.39
N PRO A 90 6.26 -6.94 17.07
CA PRO A 90 5.39 -7.35 18.16
C PRO A 90 4.30 -8.29 17.66
N SER A 91 3.76 -9.10 18.57
CA SER A 91 2.61 -9.96 18.29
C SER A 91 1.43 -9.12 17.76
N GLY A 92 0.82 -9.58 16.68
CA GLY A 92 -0.31 -8.90 16.03
C GLY A 92 0.08 -7.91 14.92
N ALA A 93 1.37 -7.60 14.74
CA ALA A 93 1.86 -6.83 13.59
C ALA A 93 1.95 -7.71 12.33
N PHE A 94 0.80 -8.16 11.81
CA PHE A 94 0.74 -9.08 10.68
C PHE A 94 1.22 -8.45 9.37
N ASP A 95 1.19 -7.13 9.26
CA ASP A 95 1.84 -6.37 8.20
C ASP A 95 3.36 -6.60 8.15
N HIS A 96 4.00 -6.90 9.28
CA HIS A 96 5.41 -7.30 9.31
C HIS A 96 5.64 -8.83 9.24
N ASP A 97 4.60 -9.64 9.02
CA ASP A 97 4.77 -11.05 8.67
C ASP A 97 5.24 -11.16 7.21
N LEU A 98 6.51 -11.54 7.06
CA LEU A 98 7.18 -11.65 5.76
C LEU A 98 7.03 -13.03 5.11
N ARG A 99 6.36 -13.98 5.78
CA ARG A 99 6.40 -15.40 5.42
C ARG A 99 5.03 -16.02 5.20
N SER A 100 4.10 -15.84 6.14
CA SER A 100 2.95 -16.74 6.24
C SER A 100 1.84 -16.40 5.25
N ALA A 101 1.18 -17.44 4.75
CA ALA A 101 -0.06 -17.27 3.99
C ALA A 101 -1.19 -16.76 4.90
N PRO A 102 -2.11 -15.93 4.38
CA PRO A 102 -3.31 -15.56 5.11
C PRO A 102 -4.10 -16.80 5.52
N SER A 103 -4.60 -16.81 6.76
CA SER A 103 -5.42 -17.90 7.32
C SER A 103 -6.73 -17.41 7.95
N ASN A 104 -6.83 -16.10 8.20
CA ASN A 104 -7.99 -15.43 8.77
C ASN A 104 -7.98 -13.95 8.36
N THR A 105 -9.03 -13.21 8.73
CA THR A 105 -9.22 -11.80 8.37
C THR A 105 -8.09 -10.87 8.82
N ALA A 106 -7.43 -11.14 9.94
CA ALA A 106 -6.33 -10.31 10.41
C ALA A 106 -5.04 -10.48 9.59
N THR A 107 -4.91 -11.64 8.96
CA THR A 107 -3.75 -12.00 8.12
C THR A 107 -4.00 -11.81 6.63
N THR A 108 -5.22 -11.45 6.22
CA THR A 108 -5.54 -11.09 4.83
C THR A 108 -5.24 -9.62 4.59
N TRP A 109 -4.75 -9.31 3.39
CA TRP A 109 -4.78 -7.95 2.89
C TRP A 109 -6.21 -7.52 2.63
N HIS A 110 -6.48 -6.22 2.80
CA HIS A 110 -7.78 -5.63 2.55
C HIS A 110 -7.76 -4.91 1.18
N PRO A 111 -8.88 -4.86 0.45
CA PRO A 111 -8.90 -4.15 -0.82
C PRO A 111 -8.73 -2.64 -0.58
N TYR A 112 -7.81 -2.02 -1.30
CA TYR A 112 -7.64 -0.56 -1.31
C TYR A 112 -8.66 0.03 -2.30
N ILE A 113 -9.64 0.80 -1.82
CA ILE A 113 -10.76 1.32 -2.65
C ILE A 113 -11.07 2.77 -2.29
N GLY A 114 -10.46 3.70 -3.03
CA GLY A 114 -10.60 5.14 -2.77
C GLY A 114 -12.06 5.64 -2.86
N ASP A 115 -12.87 5.06 -3.76
CA ASP A 115 -14.29 5.42 -3.95
C ASP A 115 -15.18 5.20 -2.71
N LEU A 116 -14.70 4.44 -1.72
CA LEU A 116 -15.42 4.13 -0.48
C LEU A 116 -14.81 4.83 0.75
N GLU A 117 -13.76 5.62 0.56
CA GLU A 117 -13.02 6.30 1.62
C GLU A 117 -13.23 7.81 1.55
N PHE A 118 -13.38 8.46 2.71
CA PHE A 118 -13.73 9.88 2.77
C PHE A 118 -13.03 10.59 3.92
N ASP A 119 -12.25 11.64 3.63
CA ASP A 119 -11.81 12.56 4.67
C ASP A 119 -12.93 13.51 5.10
N ARG A 120 -13.59 13.18 6.22
CA ARG A 120 -14.63 14.01 6.84
C ARG A 120 -14.12 15.27 7.55
N GLY A 121 -12.81 15.57 7.52
CA GLY A 121 -12.24 16.80 8.09
C GLY A 121 -12.14 16.84 9.62
N GLN A 122 -12.65 15.82 10.32
CA GLN A 122 -12.70 15.73 11.78
C GLN A 122 -12.79 14.28 12.25
N THR A 123 -12.37 13.96 13.47
CA THR A 123 -12.42 12.57 13.98
C THR A 123 -13.83 12.08 14.30
N ALA A 124 -14.74 12.96 14.71
CA ALA A 124 -16.13 12.59 15.00
C ALA A 124 -16.90 12.21 13.73
N THR A 125 -17.98 11.43 13.88
CA THR A 125 -18.96 11.20 12.80
C THR A 125 -19.53 12.53 12.32
N LEU A 126 -19.74 12.67 11.01
CA LEU A 126 -20.29 13.86 10.38
C LEU A 126 -21.61 13.55 9.69
N ASP A 127 -22.69 14.12 10.22
CA ASP A 127 -24.02 14.13 9.58
C ASP A 127 -24.15 15.44 8.78
N THR A 128 -24.40 15.35 7.46
CA THR A 128 -24.45 16.52 6.57
C THR A 128 -25.30 16.25 5.32
N SER A 129 -25.94 17.27 4.77
CA SER A 129 -26.61 17.18 3.45
C SER A 129 -25.66 17.42 2.27
N THR A 130 -24.40 17.76 2.54
CA THR A 130 -23.40 18.09 1.52
C THR A 130 -22.59 16.87 1.16
N ASN A 131 -22.35 16.66 -0.13
CA ASN A 131 -21.45 15.61 -0.61
C ASN A 131 -20.00 15.95 -0.28
N ILE A 132 -19.27 14.96 0.25
CA ILE A 132 -17.82 14.98 0.40
C ILE A 132 -17.22 14.11 -0.70
N SER A 133 -16.14 14.58 -1.31
CA SER A 133 -15.40 13.81 -2.31
C SER A 133 -14.76 12.58 -1.69
N ALA A 134 -14.78 11.48 -2.42
CA ALA A 134 -14.03 10.28 -2.06
C ALA A 134 -12.52 10.53 -2.14
N GLU A 135 -11.73 9.73 -1.42
CA GLU A 135 -10.28 9.78 -1.44
C GLU A 135 -9.72 9.33 -2.78
N ALA A 136 -8.61 9.94 -3.18
CA ALA A 136 -7.92 9.55 -4.42
C ALA A 136 -7.25 8.19 -4.25
N GLU A 137 -7.49 7.30 -5.22
CA GLU A 137 -6.85 5.99 -5.27
C GLU A 137 -5.47 6.08 -5.95
N ARG A 138 -4.40 5.74 -5.23
CA ARG A 138 -3.04 5.69 -5.76
C ARG A 138 -2.60 4.24 -5.91
N CYS A 139 -2.93 3.65 -7.05
CA CYS A 139 -2.60 2.27 -7.36
C CYS A 139 -1.43 2.18 -8.34
N PRO A 140 -0.22 1.76 -7.90
CA PRO A 140 0.92 1.63 -8.78
C PRO A 140 0.71 0.52 -9.82
N ALA A 141 1.58 0.50 -10.84
CA ALA A 141 1.57 -0.56 -11.84
C ALA A 141 1.62 -1.95 -11.20
N THR A 142 0.86 -2.89 -11.76
CA THR A 142 0.73 -4.24 -11.22
C THR A 142 2.08 -4.94 -11.15
N ALA A 143 2.41 -5.49 -9.98
CA ALA A 143 3.64 -6.23 -9.78
C ALA A 143 3.73 -7.45 -10.72
N ARG A 144 4.93 -7.71 -11.23
CA ARG A 144 5.22 -8.89 -12.05
C ARG A 144 5.91 -9.97 -11.23
N LYS A 145 5.61 -11.23 -11.56
CA LYS A 145 6.43 -12.37 -11.13
C LYS A 145 7.87 -12.18 -11.58
N PHE A 146 8.82 -12.75 -10.83
CA PHE A 146 10.20 -12.82 -11.30
C PHE A 146 10.23 -13.46 -12.68
N THR A 147 10.76 -12.68 -13.61
CA THR A 147 10.83 -13.01 -15.04
C THR A 147 12.29 -12.92 -15.42
N THR A 148 12.83 -13.97 -16.04
CA THR A 148 14.20 -13.96 -16.54
C THR A 148 14.38 -12.83 -17.56
N VAL A 149 15.35 -11.96 -17.30
CA VAL A 149 15.79 -10.93 -18.23
C VAL A 149 16.93 -11.54 -19.06
N ASP A 150 16.85 -11.40 -20.39
CA ASP A 150 17.98 -11.76 -21.25
C ASP A 150 19.11 -10.77 -21.02
N THR A 151 20.24 -11.26 -20.50
CA THR A 151 21.44 -10.47 -20.20
C THR A 151 22.61 -10.84 -21.12
N SER A 152 22.35 -11.52 -22.24
CA SER A 152 23.40 -11.89 -23.20
C SER A 152 24.09 -10.68 -23.82
N ASP A 153 23.35 -9.58 -24.01
CA ASP A 153 23.87 -8.26 -24.30
C ASP A 153 23.50 -7.28 -23.16
N PRO A 154 24.41 -7.00 -22.23
CA PRO A 154 24.13 -6.12 -21.08
C PRO A 154 23.91 -4.65 -21.47
N ALA A 155 24.18 -4.25 -22.72
CA ALA A 155 23.88 -2.91 -23.21
C ALA A 155 22.44 -2.76 -23.74
N THR A 156 21.71 -3.87 -23.91
CA THR A 156 20.37 -3.88 -24.49
C THR A 156 19.34 -4.28 -23.45
N VAL A 157 18.45 -3.35 -23.08
CA VAL A 157 17.28 -3.65 -22.24
C VAL A 157 16.20 -4.29 -23.11
N PRO A 158 15.66 -5.48 -22.76
CA PRO A 158 14.61 -6.10 -23.54
C PRO A 158 13.37 -5.20 -23.67
N GLY A 159 12.75 -5.15 -24.85
CA GLY A 159 11.62 -4.24 -25.12
C GLY A 159 10.41 -4.43 -24.19
N TRP A 160 10.20 -5.65 -23.68
CA TRP A 160 9.16 -5.91 -22.68
C TRP A 160 9.46 -5.22 -21.33
N LEU A 161 10.75 -5.13 -20.96
CA LEU A 161 11.19 -4.54 -19.70
C LEU A 161 11.14 -3.01 -19.80
N GLU A 162 11.57 -2.44 -20.92
CA GLU A 162 11.37 -1.02 -21.24
C GLU A 162 9.90 -0.62 -21.16
N THR A 163 9.00 -1.42 -21.77
CA THR A 163 7.56 -1.16 -21.72
C THR A 163 7.03 -1.17 -20.29
N TYR A 164 7.45 -2.14 -19.47
CA TYR A 164 7.01 -2.23 -18.07
C TYR A 164 7.55 -1.09 -17.22
N ILE A 165 8.84 -0.75 -17.35
CA ILE A 165 9.45 0.39 -16.63
C ILE A 165 8.73 1.68 -17.01
N GLY A 166 8.34 1.86 -18.28
CA GLY A 166 7.56 3.01 -18.73
C GLY A 166 6.17 3.13 -18.11
N THR A 167 5.62 2.07 -17.50
CA THR A 167 4.35 2.14 -16.75
C THR A 167 4.53 2.57 -15.28
N LEU A 168 5.76 2.61 -14.77
CA LEU A 168 6.02 2.97 -13.38
C LEU A 168 5.93 4.49 -13.23
N ALA A 169 4.91 4.96 -12.50
CA ALA A 169 4.74 6.37 -12.16
C ALA A 169 4.78 6.53 -10.64
N ALA A 170 5.60 7.47 -10.16
CA ALA A 170 5.60 7.86 -8.77
C ALA A 170 4.43 8.82 -8.50
N ASP A 171 3.58 8.47 -7.54
CA ASP A 171 2.47 9.31 -7.07
C ASP A 171 2.26 9.07 -5.57
N GLY A 172 1.81 10.10 -4.86
CA GLY A 172 1.56 10.05 -3.43
C GLY A 172 2.74 10.44 -2.55
N ASN A 173 2.78 9.82 -1.37
CA ASN A 173 3.70 10.13 -0.29
C ASN A 173 4.79 9.06 -0.14
N THR A 174 5.83 9.36 0.63
CA THR A 174 6.99 8.49 0.78
C THR A 174 6.84 7.58 2.00
N TYR A 175 6.58 6.30 1.75
CA TYR A 175 6.52 5.24 2.77
C TYR A 175 7.68 4.26 2.54
N HIS A 176 8.76 4.36 3.32
CA HIS A 176 9.88 3.42 3.17
C HIS A 176 9.60 2.05 3.77
N ASP A 177 8.76 1.99 4.81
CA ASP A 177 8.38 0.76 5.49
C ASP A 177 7.62 -0.18 4.56
N ILE A 178 6.62 0.31 3.83
CA ILE A 178 5.85 -0.51 2.89
C ILE A 178 6.75 -1.08 1.78
N GLY A 179 7.66 -0.27 1.23
CA GLY A 179 8.61 -0.70 0.21
C GLY A 179 9.53 -1.82 0.70
N MET A 180 10.05 -1.69 1.93
CA MET A 180 10.91 -2.73 2.53
C MET A 180 10.14 -4.00 2.88
N VAL A 181 8.92 -3.89 3.44
CA VAL A 181 8.07 -5.05 3.75
C VAL A 181 7.78 -5.86 2.49
N TRP A 182 7.35 -5.21 1.40
CA TRP A 182 7.08 -5.90 0.13
C TRP A 182 8.36 -6.41 -0.53
N GLY A 183 9.45 -5.64 -0.52
CA GLY A 183 10.74 -6.10 -1.03
C GLY A 183 11.22 -7.38 -0.32
N ALA A 184 11.08 -7.43 1.00
CA ALA A 184 11.45 -8.60 1.78
C ALA A 184 10.52 -9.80 1.54
N ARG A 185 9.20 -9.59 1.42
CA ARG A 185 8.22 -10.65 1.06
C ARG A 185 8.50 -11.24 -0.32
N LEU A 186 8.72 -10.37 -1.33
CA LEU A 186 8.98 -10.77 -2.71
C LEU A 186 10.31 -11.51 -2.86
N ALA A 187 11.29 -11.26 -1.98
CA ALA A 187 12.56 -11.97 -1.97
C ALA A 187 12.57 -13.25 -1.11
N ASN A 188 11.48 -13.58 -0.43
CA ASN A 188 11.46 -14.63 0.60
C ASN A 188 11.34 -16.06 0.04
N PRO A 189 12.40 -16.89 0.12
CA PRO A 189 12.35 -18.27 -0.38
C PRO A 189 11.50 -19.20 0.50
N ASN A 190 11.15 -18.75 1.70
CA ASN A 190 10.34 -19.51 2.63
C ASN A 190 8.93 -18.90 2.79
N GLY A 191 8.62 -17.85 2.03
CA GLY A 191 7.36 -17.09 2.12
C GLY A 191 6.31 -17.52 1.11
N ILE A 192 5.22 -16.76 1.03
CA ILE A 192 4.07 -17.09 0.17
C ILE A 192 4.39 -17.09 -1.33
N MET A 193 5.42 -16.35 -1.74
CA MET A 193 5.91 -16.31 -3.13
C MET A 193 7.04 -17.32 -3.39
N ALA A 194 7.34 -18.24 -2.45
CA ALA A 194 8.48 -19.14 -2.53
C ALA A 194 8.58 -19.88 -3.87
N THR A 195 7.45 -20.33 -4.43
CA THR A 195 7.44 -21.03 -5.72
C THR A 195 7.98 -20.20 -6.89
N ASN A 196 7.86 -18.88 -6.84
CA ASN A 196 8.48 -17.97 -7.81
C ASN A 196 9.91 -17.57 -7.41
N VAL A 197 10.18 -17.40 -6.12
CA VAL A 197 11.51 -17.02 -5.61
C VAL A 197 12.56 -18.13 -5.78
N THR A 198 12.15 -19.38 -5.66
CA THR A 198 13.01 -20.57 -5.79
C THR A 198 12.82 -21.27 -7.13
N GLU A 199 12.26 -20.57 -8.12
CA GLU A 199 12.09 -21.12 -9.46
C GLU A 199 13.47 -21.38 -10.10
N GLY A 200 13.68 -22.60 -10.61
CA GLY A 200 14.95 -23.04 -11.18
C GLY A 200 15.85 -23.80 -10.20
N ASN A 201 16.74 -24.63 -10.73
CA ASN A 201 17.71 -25.40 -9.94
C ASN A 201 19.01 -24.61 -9.76
N LEU A 202 18.93 -23.48 -9.07
CA LEU A 202 20.06 -22.57 -8.85
C LEU A 202 20.80 -22.97 -7.55
N SER A 203 22.07 -23.35 -7.67
CA SER A 203 22.94 -23.52 -6.50
C SER A 203 23.30 -22.16 -5.91
N ALA A 204 23.14 -22.00 -4.58
CA ALA A 204 23.54 -20.83 -3.79
C ALA A 204 23.06 -19.46 -4.32
N ILE A 205 21.88 -19.03 -3.88
CA ILE A 205 21.32 -17.71 -4.23
C ILE A 205 21.67 -16.68 -3.17
N SER A 206 22.51 -15.69 -3.52
CA SER A 206 22.63 -14.45 -2.75
C SER A 206 21.42 -13.54 -3.01
N ARG A 207 20.87 -12.92 -1.96
CA ARG A 207 19.67 -12.06 -2.05
C ARG A 207 20.03 -10.63 -1.71
N HIS A 208 19.72 -9.74 -2.66
CA HIS A 208 19.98 -8.32 -2.53
C HIS A 208 18.67 -7.55 -2.70
N ILE A 209 18.38 -6.65 -1.77
CA ILE A 209 17.34 -5.62 -1.92
C ILE A 209 18.07 -4.32 -2.23
N ILE A 210 17.75 -3.68 -3.35
CA ILE A 210 18.25 -2.35 -3.69
C ILE A 210 17.09 -1.38 -3.53
N MET A 211 17.10 -0.63 -2.43
CA MET A 211 16.10 0.39 -2.15
C MET A 211 16.63 1.75 -2.56
N MET A 212 15.85 2.47 -3.37
CA MET A 212 16.18 3.81 -3.85
C MET A 212 15.06 4.77 -3.49
N THR A 213 15.42 5.98 -3.05
CA THR A 213 14.46 7.03 -2.72
C THR A 213 15.06 8.41 -2.99
N ASP A 214 14.20 9.35 -3.33
CA ASP A 214 14.49 10.77 -3.50
C ASP A 214 13.89 11.64 -2.36
N GLY A 215 13.44 10.97 -1.29
CA GLY A 215 12.61 11.57 -0.26
C GLY A 215 12.83 10.95 1.12
N GLU A 216 12.74 11.78 2.16
CA GLU A 216 12.51 11.34 3.54
C GLU A 216 11.14 10.68 3.75
N MET A 217 11.01 9.89 4.82
CA MET A 217 9.75 9.28 5.26
C MET A 217 8.70 10.36 5.52
N LYS A 218 7.59 10.32 4.78
CA LYS A 218 6.58 11.40 4.77
C LYS A 218 5.15 10.86 4.76
N PRO A 219 4.71 10.15 5.81
CA PRO A 219 3.33 9.73 5.94
C PRO A 219 2.40 10.95 6.05
N ASN A 220 1.12 10.73 5.75
CA ASN A 220 0.09 11.77 5.84
C ASN A 220 -1.19 11.16 6.39
N ARG A 221 -1.65 11.66 7.54
CA ARG A 221 -2.83 11.10 8.22
C ARG A 221 -4.16 11.36 7.53
N THR A 222 -4.20 12.28 6.57
CA THR A 222 -5.42 12.75 5.89
C THR A 222 -5.49 12.30 4.44
N VAL A 223 -4.60 11.41 4.02
CA VAL A 223 -4.57 10.85 2.67
C VAL A 223 -4.64 9.34 2.79
N TYR A 224 -5.53 8.73 1.99
CA TYR A 224 -5.66 7.28 1.98
C TYR A 224 -4.35 6.60 1.58
N SER A 225 -3.95 5.57 2.33
CA SER A 225 -2.65 4.91 2.24
C SER A 225 -2.78 3.39 2.34
N SER A 226 -1.68 2.66 2.17
CA SER A 226 -1.65 1.21 2.40
C SER A 226 -2.01 0.80 3.83
N TYR A 227 -2.09 1.74 4.78
CA TYR A 227 -2.52 1.50 6.15
C TYR A 227 -3.87 2.15 6.46
N GLY A 228 -4.68 2.42 5.43
CA GLY A 228 -5.95 3.12 5.58
C GLY A 228 -5.77 4.64 5.67
N LEU A 229 -6.79 5.31 6.21
CA LEU A 229 -6.82 6.74 6.47
C LEU A 229 -6.51 6.97 7.96
N GLU A 230 -5.22 7.18 8.27
CA GLU A 230 -4.69 7.09 9.64
C GLU A 230 -5.40 8.02 10.65
N ARG A 231 -5.96 9.15 10.22
CA ARG A 231 -6.81 10.02 11.06
C ARG A 231 -7.96 9.27 11.73
N TYR A 232 -8.47 8.19 11.11
CA TYR A 232 -9.61 7.41 11.58
C TYR A 232 -9.23 6.00 11.97
N ASP A 233 -8.41 5.35 11.17
CA ASP A 233 -8.11 3.93 11.37
C ASP A 233 -7.08 3.72 12.46
N ASN A 234 -6.18 4.68 12.66
CA ASN A 234 -5.14 4.65 13.71
C ASN A 234 -4.41 3.29 13.73
N ARG A 235 -4.08 2.79 12.53
CA ARG A 235 -3.51 1.46 12.33
C ARG A 235 -2.02 1.45 12.66
N VAL A 236 -1.34 2.57 12.47
CA VAL A 236 0.09 2.68 12.70
C VAL A 236 0.40 3.31 14.05
N ALA A 237 -0.36 4.33 14.45
CA ALA A 237 -0.13 5.12 15.64
C ALA A 237 -1.44 5.41 16.41
N PRO A 238 -1.36 5.77 17.71
CA PRO A 238 -2.54 6.11 18.49
C PRO A 238 -3.32 7.30 17.92
N SER A 239 -4.60 7.37 18.26
CA SER A 239 -5.46 8.47 17.82
C SER A 239 -4.95 9.84 18.24
N GLY A 240 -5.00 10.78 17.31
CA GLY A 240 -4.53 12.15 17.50
C GLY A 240 -3.06 12.37 17.13
N THR A 241 -2.31 11.33 16.77
CA THR A 241 -0.90 11.44 16.34
C THR A 241 -0.75 12.44 15.18
N SER A 242 0.20 13.37 15.30
CA SER A 242 0.52 14.34 14.23
C SER A 242 1.33 13.67 13.12
N ASP A 243 1.36 14.24 11.91
CA ASP A 243 2.15 13.69 10.80
C ASP A 243 3.64 13.53 11.18
N THR A 244 4.22 14.51 11.88
CA THR A 244 5.60 14.42 12.38
C THR A 244 5.83 13.25 13.33
N SER A 245 4.90 13.01 14.26
CA SER A 245 5.02 11.85 15.15
C SER A 245 4.76 10.55 14.39
N LEU A 246 3.84 10.54 13.43
CA LEU A 246 3.54 9.41 12.56
C LEU A 246 4.77 9.00 11.75
N THR A 247 5.60 9.94 11.28
CA THR A 247 6.90 9.67 10.67
C THR A 247 7.78 8.80 11.57
N SER A 248 7.82 9.05 12.88
CA SER A 248 8.59 8.22 13.82
C SER A 248 8.06 6.78 13.92
N TYR A 249 6.75 6.57 13.84
CA TYR A 249 6.16 5.23 13.83
C TYR A 249 6.54 4.46 12.56
N HIS A 250 6.42 5.10 11.39
CA HIS A 250 6.82 4.47 10.13
C HIS A 250 8.33 4.24 10.06
N ASN A 251 9.17 5.15 10.57
CA ASN A 251 10.61 4.94 10.65
C ASN A 251 10.98 3.72 11.52
N ALA A 252 10.33 3.56 12.68
CA ALA A 252 10.55 2.41 13.55
C ALA A 252 10.15 1.08 12.86
N ARG A 253 9.04 1.09 12.13
CA ARG A 253 8.55 -0.03 11.32
C ARG A 253 9.48 -0.35 10.15
N PHE A 254 9.94 0.68 9.44
CA PHE A 254 10.92 0.57 8.37
C PHE A 254 12.19 -0.12 8.87
N LEU A 255 12.78 0.35 9.96
CA LEU A 255 13.96 -0.28 10.56
C LEU A 255 13.72 -1.73 11.00
N THR A 256 12.53 -2.03 11.54
CA THR A 256 12.13 -3.40 11.89
C THR A 256 12.06 -4.31 10.66
N ALA A 257 11.51 -3.82 9.54
CA ALA A 257 11.47 -4.55 8.28
C ALA A 257 12.89 -4.79 7.72
N CYS A 258 13.76 -3.77 7.76
CA CYS A 258 15.16 -3.90 7.35
C CYS A 258 15.90 -4.93 8.20
N GLN A 259 15.72 -4.92 9.52
CA GLN A 259 16.37 -5.88 10.40
C GLN A 259 15.85 -7.30 10.14
N SER A 260 14.55 -7.46 9.89
CA SER A 260 13.95 -8.75 9.53
C SER A 260 14.53 -9.30 8.22
N ALA A 261 14.70 -8.46 7.20
CA ALA A 261 15.36 -8.82 5.95
C ALA A 261 16.83 -9.22 6.15
N LYS A 262 17.60 -8.45 6.93
CA LYS A 262 19.00 -8.77 7.27
C LYS A 262 19.10 -10.10 8.04
N ASN A 263 18.19 -10.38 8.96
CA ASN A 263 18.14 -11.64 9.69
C ASN A 263 17.84 -12.86 8.79
N MET A 264 17.18 -12.64 7.65
CA MET A 264 17.00 -13.67 6.60
C MET A 264 18.23 -13.84 5.69
N GLY A 265 19.31 -13.09 5.95
CA GLY A 265 20.55 -13.13 5.18
C GLY A 265 20.54 -12.26 3.93
N TYR A 266 19.66 -11.24 3.85
CA TYR A 266 19.62 -10.36 2.69
C TYR A 266 20.62 -9.21 2.86
N THR A 267 21.29 -8.86 1.77
CA THR A 267 22.08 -7.64 1.68
C THR A 267 21.17 -6.51 1.22
N ILE A 268 21.08 -5.45 2.03
CA ILE A 268 20.28 -4.26 1.71
C ILE A 268 21.23 -3.16 1.24
N TRP A 269 21.09 -2.78 -0.02
CA TRP A 269 21.65 -1.55 -0.58
C TRP A 269 20.62 -0.43 -0.44
N PHE A 270 21.03 0.70 0.10
CA PHE A 270 20.17 1.88 0.19
C PHE A 270 20.79 3.01 -0.62
N VAL A 271 20.04 3.57 -1.57
CA VAL A 271 20.50 4.65 -2.46
C VAL A 271 19.61 5.87 -2.25
N ALA A 272 20.17 6.93 -1.69
CA ALA A 272 19.50 8.24 -1.66
C ALA A 272 19.83 9.03 -2.92
N PHE A 273 18.81 9.56 -3.59
CA PHE A 273 18.92 10.31 -4.84
C PHE A 273 18.51 11.78 -4.65
N GLY A 274 19.44 12.72 -4.82
CA GLY A 274 19.14 14.16 -4.66
C GLY A 274 18.86 14.61 -3.22
N GLU A 275 18.81 13.69 -2.25
CA GLU A 275 18.62 13.95 -0.83
C GLU A 275 19.72 13.28 0.01
N ALA A 276 20.07 13.88 1.16
CA ALA A 276 21.03 13.31 2.08
C ALA A 276 20.50 12.02 2.72
N LEU A 277 21.39 11.06 2.96
CA LEU A 277 21.04 9.86 3.74
C LEU A 277 20.64 10.25 5.17
N THR A 278 19.46 9.83 5.60
CA THR A 278 19.06 9.94 7.01
C THR A 278 19.73 8.85 7.87
N PRO A 279 19.73 8.99 9.21
CA PRO A 279 20.15 7.94 10.12
C PRO A 279 19.39 6.62 9.87
N GLU A 280 18.09 6.68 9.61
CA GLU A 280 17.25 5.51 9.37
C GLU A 280 17.61 4.81 8.05
N MET A 281 17.80 5.57 6.97
CA MET A 281 18.25 5.03 5.68
C MET A 281 19.60 4.32 5.83
N THR A 282 20.53 4.95 6.54
CA THR A 282 21.86 4.40 6.82
C THR A 282 21.79 3.14 7.68
N ALA A 283 20.95 3.13 8.72
CA ALA A 283 20.79 1.99 9.63
C ALA A 283 20.07 0.80 8.97
N CYS A 284 19.17 1.08 8.02
CA CYS A 284 18.52 0.04 7.23
C CYS A 284 19.52 -0.74 6.38
N ALA A 285 20.42 -0.03 5.69
CA ALA A 285 21.43 -0.62 4.82
C ALA A 285 22.31 -1.66 5.55
N THR A 286 22.81 -2.63 4.80
CA THR A 286 23.91 -3.47 5.27
C THR A 286 25.16 -2.60 5.44
N PRO A 287 26.01 -2.81 6.47
CA PRO A 287 27.19 -1.97 6.69
C PRO A 287 28.02 -1.78 5.40
N GLY A 288 28.30 -0.53 5.03
CA GLY A 288 29.00 -0.18 3.79
C GLY A 288 28.13 -0.11 2.52
N HIS A 289 26.81 -0.31 2.62
CA HIS A 289 25.89 -0.39 1.47
C HIS A 289 24.88 0.78 1.43
N ALA A 290 25.11 1.85 2.19
CA ALA A 290 24.37 3.10 2.10
C ALA A 290 25.12 4.05 1.13
N LEU A 291 24.46 4.46 0.06
CA LEU A 291 25.04 5.19 -1.06
C LEU A 291 24.22 6.45 -1.34
N PHE A 292 24.89 7.48 -1.85
CA PHE A 292 24.28 8.74 -2.25
C PHE A 292 24.59 9.03 -3.72
N ALA A 293 23.58 9.47 -4.46
CA ALA A 293 23.69 9.94 -5.83
C ALA A 293 23.04 11.32 -5.95
N GLY A 294 23.79 12.34 -6.36
CA GLY A 294 23.28 13.72 -6.46
C GLY A 294 22.60 14.04 -7.79
N ASP A 295 22.81 13.21 -8.82
CA ASP A 295 22.32 13.42 -10.19
C ASP A 295 22.26 12.10 -10.97
N SER A 296 21.70 12.12 -12.18
CA SER A 296 21.52 10.90 -12.99
C SER A 296 22.84 10.21 -13.36
N ALA A 297 23.94 10.96 -13.50
CA ALA A 297 25.25 10.39 -13.84
C ALA A 297 25.85 9.62 -12.65
N SER A 298 25.81 10.21 -11.46
CA SER A 298 26.20 9.58 -10.20
C SER A 298 25.27 8.42 -9.82
N LEU A 299 23.99 8.49 -10.16
CA LEU A 299 23.06 7.37 -9.99
C LEU A 299 23.46 6.18 -10.87
N ALA A 300 23.73 6.43 -12.16
CA ALA A 300 24.21 5.39 -13.07
C ALA A 300 25.57 4.81 -12.61
N ASN A 301 26.48 5.63 -12.07
CA ASN A 301 27.73 5.16 -11.46
C ASN A 301 27.45 4.27 -10.22
N THR A 302 26.49 4.65 -9.37
CA THR A 302 26.11 3.92 -8.16
C THR A 302 25.57 2.53 -8.48
N PHE A 303 24.66 2.42 -9.46
CA PHE A 303 24.17 1.11 -9.88
C PHE A 303 25.24 0.25 -10.55
N ARG A 304 26.18 0.84 -11.30
CA ARG A 304 27.36 0.12 -11.81
C ARG A 304 28.24 -0.42 -10.69
N HIS A 305 28.42 0.35 -9.61
CA HIS A 305 29.16 -0.11 -8.43
C HIS A 305 28.44 -1.26 -7.71
N ILE A 306 27.13 -1.16 -7.49
CA ILE A 306 26.35 -2.24 -6.89
C ILE A 306 26.46 -3.52 -7.74
N ALA A 307 26.30 -3.40 -9.07
CA ALA A 307 26.40 -4.52 -9.99
C ALA A 307 27.77 -5.21 -9.92
N SER A 308 28.87 -4.46 -9.84
CA SER A 308 30.21 -5.07 -9.73
C SER A 308 30.41 -5.80 -8.41
N GLN A 309 29.91 -5.26 -7.29
CA GLN A 309 30.00 -5.91 -5.98
C GLN A 309 29.21 -7.22 -5.93
N ILE A 310 28.01 -7.25 -6.53
CA ILE A 310 27.19 -8.47 -6.61
C ILE A 310 27.86 -9.51 -7.52
N ALA A 311 28.50 -9.09 -8.61
CA ALA A 311 29.18 -9.98 -9.55
C ALA A 311 30.43 -10.65 -8.97
N ASP A 312 31.30 -9.89 -8.26
CA ASP A 312 32.50 -10.44 -7.61
C ASP A 312 32.14 -11.55 -6.61
N LEU A 313 31.06 -11.35 -5.84
CA LEU A 313 30.53 -12.36 -4.91
C LEU A 313 30.18 -13.69 -5.60
N ARG A 314 29.74 -13.65 -6.86
CA ARG A 314 29.38 -14.84 -7.64
C ARG A 314 30.59 -15.58 -8.22
N LEU A 315 31.73 -14.91 -8.40
CA LEU A 315 32.95 -15.54 -8.92
C LEU A 315 33.75 -16.27 -7.83
N HIS A 316 33.46 -15.99 -6.56
CA HIS A 316 34.18 -16.53 -5.40
C HIS A 316 33.39 -17.58 -4.58
N SER A 317 32.16 -17.94 -5.00
CA SER A 317 31.29 -18.97 -4.41
C SER A 317 31.25 -20.24 -5.26
#